data_AF-A0A7R9G624-F1
#
_entry.id   AF-A0A7R9G624-F1
#
_cell.length_a   1.000
_cell.length_b   1.000
_cell.length_c   1.000
_cell.angle_alpha   90.00
_cell.angle_beta   90.00
_cell.angle_gamma   90.00
#
_symmetry.space_group_name_H-M   'P 1'
#
loop_
_entity.id
_entity.type
_entity.pdbx_description
1 polymer ?
#
loop_
_entity_poly.entity_id
_entity_poly.type
_entity_poly.pdbx_seq_one_letter_code
_entity_poly.pdbx_strand_id
1 'polypeptide(L)'
;VVSVVISVWREPVPGWIDSFNGPTLYVLGGILGKMRCGHVDVTKLADIVPVDMVVNSLIATAWDVASAPDRNRAKVYTFTSGSRNQLIWKELVKNLSDSAHMLPSVNCMYYHVKVLTRHLLLYRLSSILFELVPACFADAVPYIRTGKHK
;
A
#
# COMPACT_ATOMS: atom_id res chain seq x y z
N VAL A 1 -14.87 -8.53 -4.66
CA VAL A 1 -13.60 -8.20 -4.00
C VAL A 1 -12.76 -7.48 -5.04
N VAL A 2 -12.18 -6.32 -4.70
CA VAL A 2 -11.28 -5.61 -5.60
C VAL A 2 -9.86 -6.00 -5.23
N SER A 3 -9.12 -6.59 -6.17
CA SER A 3 -7.71 -6.93 -5.99
C SER A 3 -6.83 -5.75 -6.41
N VAL A 4 -5.87 -5.41 -5.58
CA VAL A 4 -4.95 -4.29 -5.82
C VAL A 4 -3.61 -4.83 -6.28
N VAL A 5 -3.12 -4.32 -7.40
CA VAL A 5 -1.78 -4.68 -7.90
C VAL A 5 -0.71 -3.92 -7.12
N ILE A 6 0.32 -4.63 -6.65
CA ILE A 6 1.46 -4.08 -5.91
C ILE A 6 2.79 -4.35 -6.61
N SER A 7 3.91 -3.95 -5.98
CA SER A 7 5.27 -4.13 -6.47
C SER A 7 5.59 -5.58 -6.87
N VAL A 8 6.61 -5.72 -7.72
CA VAL A 8 7.14 -7.02 -8.16
C VAL A 8 7.52 -7.90 -6.97
N TRP A 9 7.11 -9.16 -6.99
CA TRP A 9 7.55 -10.14 -6.02
C TRP A 9 8.94 -10.69 -6.34
N ARG A 10 9.17 -11.13 -7.59
CA ARG A 10 10.40 -11.83 -7.99
C ARG A 10 11.07 -11.28 -9.24
N GLU A 11 10.34 -11.05 -10.33
CA GLU A 11 10.93 -10.70 -11.64
C GLU A 11 10.33 -9.42 -12.24
N PRO A 12 11.11 -8.56 -12.91
CA PRO A 12 12.54 -8.68 -13.20
C PRO A 12 13.44 -8.25 -12.02
N VAL A 13 12.94 -7.41 -11.12
CA VAL A 13 13.67 -6.94 -9.93
C VAL A 13 12.71 -6.95 -8.74
N PRO A 14 12.97 -7.75 -7.68
CA PRO A 14 12.12 -7.79 -6.49
C PRO A 14 11.90 -6.41 -5.87
N GLY A 15 10.65 -6.10 -5.51
CA GLY A 15 10.28 -4.82 -4.91
C GLY A 15 10.21 -3.65 -5.90
N TRP A 16 10.49 -3.86 -7.20
CA TRP A 16 10.36 -2.81 -8.19
C TRP A 16 8.91 -2.36 -8.34
N ILE A 17 8.74 -1.05 -8.51
CA ILE A 17 7.45 -0.41 -8.72
C ILE A 17 7.61 0.77 -9.69
N ASP A 18 6.72 0.84 -10.66
CA ASP A 18 6.70 1.91 -11.66
C ASP A 18 6.06 3.19 -11.13
N SER A 19 5.05 3.05 -10.25
CA SER A 19 4.23 4.18 -9.83
C SER A 19 3.89 4.14 -8.34
N PHE A 20 4.15 5.27 -7.67
CA PHE A 20 3.76 5.49 -6.28
C PHE A 20 2.28 5.93 -6.20
N ASN A 21 1.38 5.06 -6.66
CA ASN A 21 -0.04 5.36 -6.73
C ASN A 21 -0.81 4.73 -5.57
N GLY A 22 -1.79 5.51 -5.06
CA GLY A 22 -2.82 5.11 -4.10
C GLY A 22 -2.35 4.16 -2.99
N PRO A 23 -2.63 2.84 -3.06
CA PRO A 23 -2.30 1.88 -2.01
C PRO A 23 -0.81 1.77 -1.70
N THR A 24 0.06 1.89 -2.71
CA THR A 24 1.52 1.87 -2.49
C THR A 24 1.96 3.11 -1.70
N LEU A 25 1.45 4.28 -2.07
CA LEU A 25 1.79 5.53 -1.38
C LEU A 25 1.28 5.50 0.07
N TYR A 26 0.09 4.92 0.28
CA TYR A 26 -0.46 4.70 1.62
C TYR A 26 0.44 3.82 2.49
N VAL A 27 0.86 2.66 1.95
CA VAL A 27 1.76 1.73 2.64
C VAL A 27 3.12 2.37 2.91
N LEU A 28 3.73 3.00 1.91
CA LEU A 28 5.02 3.69 2.06
C LEU A 28 4.94 4.86 3.03
N GLY A 29 3.87 5.65 3.01
CA GLY A 29 3.63 6.72 3.95
C GLY A 29 3.63 6.21 5.39
N GLY A 30 2.98 5.07 5.63
CA GLY A 30 2.96 4.43 6.94
C GLY A 30 4.31 3.84 7.36
N ILE A 31 4.99 3.14 6.44
CA ILE A 31 6.32 2.56 6.69
C ILE A 31 7.39 3.64 6.90
N LEU A 32 7.34 4.77 6.20
CA LEU A 32 8.31 5.85 6.42
C LEU A 32 7.95 6.76 7.61
N GLY A 33 6.82 6.48 8.28
CA GLY A 33 6.31 7.31 9.38
C GLY A 33 5.83 8.70 8.94
N LYS A 34 5.66 8.92 7.63
CA LYS A 34 5.09 10.14 7.08
C LYS A 34 3.58 10.23 7.35
N MET A 35 2.91 9.08 7.37
CA MET A 35 1.51 8.92 7.72
C MET A 35 1.40 8.23 9.08
N ARG A 36 0.65 8.82 10.01
CA ARG A 36 0.57 8.34 11.40
C ARG A 36 -0.78 7.72 11.73
N CYS A 37 -1.82 8.09 10.98
CA CYS A 37 -3.18 7.64 11.21
C CYS A 37 -3.79 7.12 9.92
N GLY A 38 -4.62 6.09 10.01
CA GLY A 38 -5.21 5.45 8.84
C GLY A 38 -6.64 4.96 9.05
N HIS A 39 -7.51 5.22 8.07
CA HIS A 39 -8.88 4.69 8.08
C HIS A 39 -8.94 3.31 7.44
N VAL A 40 -8.56 2.29 8.22
CA VAL A 40 -8.51 0.90 7.75
C VAL A 40 -9.13 -0.02 8.80
N ASP A 41 -10.01 -0.91 8.36
CA ASP A 41 -10.46 -2.04 9.18
C ASP A 41 -9.45 -3.18 9.05
N VAL A 42 -8.59 -3.29 10.07
CA VAL A 42 -7.51 -4.27 10.11
C VAL A 42 -7.98 -5.73 10.12
N THR A 43 -9.27 -5.96 10.39
CA THR A 43 -9.88 -7.30 10.38
C THR A 43 -10.31 -7.75 8.98
N LYS A 44 -10.29 -6.86 7.99
CA LYS A 44 -10.67 -7.16 6.62
C LYS A 44 -9.49 -7.74 5.82
N LEU A 45 -9.85 -8.49 4.79
CA LEU A 45 -8.90 -9.00 3.80
C LEU A 45 -8.22 -7.84 3.05
N ALA A 46 -6.92 -7.93 2.93
CA ALA A 46 -6.07 -7.13 2.07
C ALA A 46 -5.80 -7.96 0.80
N ASP A 47 -6.66 -7.82 -0.22
CA ASP A 47 -6.48 -8.52 -1.49
C ASP A 47 -5.47 -7.78 -2.37
N ILE A 48 -4.20 -8.15 -2.20
CA ILE A 48 -3.06 -7.58 -2.91
C ILE A 48 -2.39 -8.65 -3.78
N VAL A 49 -2.04 -8.29 -5.01
CA VAL A 49 -1.43 -9.19 -5.98
C VAL A 49 -0.16 -8.57 -6.58
N PRO A 50 0.98 -9.28 -6.61
CA PRO A 50 2.20 -8.78 -7.24
C PRO A 50 2.04 -8.61 -8.76
N VAL A 51 2.56 -7.51 -9.30
CA VAL A 51 2.43 -7.19 -10.74
C VAL A 51 3.05 -8.25 -11.66
N ASP A 52 4.16 -8.86 -11.25
CA ASP A 52 4.85 -9.89 -12.02
C ASP A 52 4.00 -11.16 -12.15
N MET A 53 3.27 -11.53 -11.10
CA MET A 53 2.32 -12.64 -11.16
C MET A 53 1.12 -12.31 -12.07
N VAL A 54 0.64 -11.06 -12.06
CA VAL A 54 -0.44 -10.61 -12.95
C VAL A 54 0.01 -10.73 -14.41
N VAL A 55 1.21 -10.23 -14.75
CA VAL A 55 1.76 -10.30 -16.10
C VAL A 55 1.96 -11.76 -16.54
N ASN A 56 2.52 -12.60 -15.68
CA ASN A 56 2.68 -14.03 -15.97
C ASN A 56 1.33 -14.72 -16.22
N SER A 57 0.29 -14.38 -15.44
CA SER A 57 -1.07 -14.89 -15.66
C SER A 57 -1.65 -14.41 -17.00
N LEU A 58 -1.37 -13.17 -17.40
CA LEU A 58 -1.83 -12.61 -18.68
C LEU A 58 -1.18 -13.35 -19.86
N ILE A 59 0.12 -13.62 -19.79
CA ILE A 59 0.85 -14.38 -20.82
C ILE A 59 0.30 -15.82 -20.91
N ALA A 60 0.09 -16.47 -19.76
CA ALA A 60 -0.46 -17.82 -19.71
C ALA A 60 -1.88 -17.91 -20.29
N THR A 61 -2.74 -16.92 -20.00
CA THR A 61 -4.10 -16.88 -20.54
C THR A 61 -4.11 -16.57 -22.04
N ALA A 62 -3.21 -15.70 -22.52
CA ALA A 62 -3.04 -15.47 -23.95
C ALA A 62 -2.65 -16.76 -24.70
N TRP A 63 -1.73 -17.54 -24.13
CA TRP A 63 -1.35 -18.84 -24.68
C TRP A 63 -2.52 -19.85 -24.69
N ASP A 64 -3.28 -19.95 -23.59
CA ASP A 64 -4.45 -20.84 -23.50
C ASP A 64 -5.56 -20.46 -24.50
N VAL A 65 -5.76 -19.16 -24.74
CA VAL A 65 -6.71 -18.69 -25.75
C VAL A 65 -6.22 -18.99 -27.17
N ALA A 66 -4.93 -18.77 -27.46
CA ALA A 66 -4.36 -19.04 -28.78
C ALA A 66 -4.37 -20.54 -29.14
N SER A 67 -4.16 -21.38 -28.13
CA SER A 67 -4.10 -22.85 -28.25
C SER A 67 -5.48 -23.53 -28.16
N ALA A 68 -6.54 -22.79 -27.84
CA ALA A 68 -7.88 -23.35 -27.71
C ALA A 68 -8.43 -23.82 -29.07
N PRO A 69 -9.02 -25.03 -29.16
CA PRO A 69 -9.67 -25.52 -30.38
C PRO A 69 -10.89 -24.69 -30.75
N ASP A 70 -11.63 -24.21 -29.75
CA ASP A 70 -12.82 -23.40 -29.91
C ASP A 70 -12.49 -21.92 -29.68
N ARG A 71 -12.44 -21.17 -30.79
CA ARG A 71 -12.18 -19.72 -30.79
C ARG A 71 -13.47 -18.88 -30.74
N ASN A 72 -14.65 -19.51 -30.83
CA ASN A 72 -15.92 -18.80 -30.91
C ASN A 72 -16.48 -18.43 -29.52
N ARG A 73 -15.86 -18.90 -28.44
CA ARG A 73 -16.27 -18.59 -27.08
C ARG A 73 -15.23 -17.72 -26.37
N ALA A 74 -15.63 -16.51 -26.00
CA ALA A 74 -14.81 -15.65 -25.15
C ALA A 74 -14.64 -16.29 -23.76
N LYS A 75 -13.39 -16.54 -23.36
CA LYS A 75 -13.03 -16.98 -22.01
C LYS A 75 -12.69 -15.75 -21.16
N VAL A 76 -13.22 -15.70 -19.94
CA VAL A 76 -12.93 -14.63 -18.97
C VAL A 76 -12.11 -15.23 -17.84
N TYR A 77 -10.94 -14.63 -17.58
CA TYR A 77 -10.05 -15.03 -16.50
C TYR A 77 -9.96 -13.91 -15.46
N THR A 78 -9.99 -14.30 -14.19
CA THR A 78 -9.84 -13.38 -13.06
C THR A 78 -8.63 -13.82 -12.23
N PHE A 79 -7.73 -12.88 -11.95
CA PHE A 79 -6.58 -13.11 -11.09
C PHE A 79 -6.76 -12.34 -9.78
N THR A 80 -6.91 -13.06 -8.66
CA THR A 80 -7.08 -12.52 -7.30
C THR A 80 -6.31 -13.39 -6.31
N SER A 81 -6.07 -12.91 -5.08
CA SER A 81 -5.47 -13.77 -4.05
C SER A 81 -6.37 -14.93 -3.61
N GLY A 82 -7.67 -14.84 -3.93
CA GLY A 82 -8.66 -15.90 -3.73
C GLY A 82 -8.81 -16.32 -2.27
N SER A 83 -9.20 -17.58 -2.06
CA SER A 83 -9.30 -18.20 -0.72
C SER A 83 -8.02 -18.91 -0.27
N ARG A 84 -7.03 -19.05 -1.16
CA ARG A 84 -5.82 -19.84 -0.90
C ARG A 84 -4.70 -19.04 -0.23
N ASN A 85 -4.56 -17.76 -0.57
CA ASN A 85 -3.51 -16.91 -0.03
C ASN A 85 -4.10 -15.64 0.58
N GLN A 86 -4.98 -15.81 1.57
CA GLN A 86 -5.64 -14.68 2.21
C GLN A 86 -4.69 -13.99 3.18
N LEU A 87 -4.54 -12.68 3.01
CA LEU A 87 -3.82 -11.82 3.93
C LEU A 87 -4.81 -10.81 4.50
N ILE A 88 -4.82 -10.63 5.82
CA ILE A 88 -5.61 -9.54 6.45
C ILE A 88 -4.73 -8.31 6.68
N TRP A 89 -5.35 -7.13 6.70
CA TRP A 89 -4.65 -5.86 6.91
C TRP A 89 -3.82 -5.85 8.20
N LYS A 90 -4.30 -6.49 9.27
CA LYS A 90 -3.55 -6.63 10.52
C LYS A 90 -2.19 -7.33 10.33
N GLU A 91 -2.18 -8.43 9.59
CA GLU A 91 -0.96 -9.22 9.32
C GLU A 91 -0.04 -8.47 8.36
N LEU A 92 -0.60 -7.87 7.32
CA LEU A 92 0.15 -7.04 6.38
C LEU A 92 0.89 -5.91 7.11
N VAL A 93 0.19 -5.13 7.94
CA VAL A 93 0.78 -4.02 8.70
C VAL A 93 1.85 -4.53 9.66
N LYS A 94 1.63 -5.67 10.32
CA LYS A 94 2.63 -6.28 11.20
C LYS A 94 3.89 -6.67 10.41
N ASN A 95 3.76 -7.41 9.33
CA ASN A 95 4.89 -7.87 8.51
C ASN A 95 5.70 -6.69 7.94
N LEU A 96 5.01 -5.65 7.49
CA LEU A 96 5.65 -4.44 6.98
C LEU A 96 6.37 -3.67 8.09
N SER A 97 5.74 -3.57 9.26
CA SER A 97 6.35 -2.96 10.45
C SER A 97 7.62 -3.72 10.85
N ASP A 98 7.55 -5.05 11.01
CA ASP A 98 8.69 -5.89 11.36
C ASP A 98 9.84 -5.76 10.33
N SER A 99 9.51 -5.75 9.04
CA SER A 99 10.49 -5.55 7.96
C SER A 99 11.17 -4.18 8.04
N ALA A 100 10.41 -3.14 8.37
CA ALA A 100 10.91 -1.79 8.43
C ALA A 100 11.74 -1.50 9.70
N HIS A 101 11.55 -2.25 10.79
CA HIS A 101 12.48 -2.25 11.93
C HIS A 101 13.82 -2.89 11.58
N MET A 102 13.81 -3.96 10.78
CA MET A 102 15.02 -4.65 10.37
C MET A 102 15.83 -3.85 9.35
N LEU A 103 15.15 -3.10 8.47
CA LEU A 103 15.75 -2.32 7.39
C LEU A 103 15.17 -0.89 7.39
N PRO A 104 15.59 -0.03 8.34
CA PRO A 104 15.09 1.34 8.42
C PRO A 104 15.60 2.16 7.24
N SER A 105 14.67 2.86 6.57
CA SER A 105 15.01 3.79 5.48
C SER A 105 15.63 5.07 6.04
N VAL A 106 16.63 5.63 5.34
CA VAL A 106 17.17 6.99 5.63
C VAL A 106 16.11 8.08 5.53
N ASN A 107 15.01 7.83 4.80
CA ASN A 107 13.88 8.74 4.66
C ASN A 107 12.80 8.54 5.74
N CYS A 108 13.06 7.70 6.74
CA CYS A 108 12.16 7.47 7.86
C CYS A 108 12.13 8.71 8.75
N MET A 109 10.96 9.33 8.90
CA MET A 109 10.79 10.52 9.74
C MET A 109 10.38 10.18 11.17
N TYR A 110 9.49 9.19 11.30
CA TYR A 110 8.94 8.76 12.58
C TYR A 110 8.81 7.23 12.60
N TYR A 111 8.83 6.65 13.81
CA TYR A 111 8.51 5.24 14.00
C TYR A 111 7.09 4.93 13.48
N HIS A 112 6.92 3.74 12.89
CA HIS A 112 5.77 3.34 12.06
C HIS A 112 4.37 3.62 12.67
N VAL A 113 3.37 3.70 11.77
CA VAL A 113 1.94 4.00 11.99
C VAL A 113 1.41 3.73 13.40
N LYS A 114 0.77 4.73 14.02
CA LYS A 114 0.34 4.67 15.42
C LYS A 114 -1.14 4.34 15.61
N VAL A 115 -2.01 4.74 14.68
CA VAL A 115 -3.47 4.57 14.85
C VAL A 115 -4.14 4.14 13.54
N LEU A 116 -4.49 2.86 13.43
CA LEU A 116 -5.39 2.34 12.39
C LEU A 116 -6.77 2.11 12.99
N THR A 117 -7.79 2.73 12.41
CA THR A 117 -9.16 2.64 12.94
C THR A 117 -10.21 2.54 11.85
N ARG A 118 -11.19 1.66 12.09
CA ARG A 118 -12.40 1.51 11.27
C ARG A 118 -13.42 2.64 11.47
N HIS A 119 -13.25 3.49 12.48
CA HIS A 119 -14.22 4.54 12.80
C HIS A 119 -13.77 5.88 12.23
N LEU A 120 -14.57 6.44 11.32
CA LEU A 120 -14.21 7.66 10.57
C LEU A 120 -13.97 8.86 11.49
N LEU A 121 -14.76 9.01 12.56
CA LEU A 121 -14.61 10.11 13.51
C LEU A 121 -13.28 10.04 14.28
N LEU A 122 -12.91 8.85 14.77
CA LEU A 122 -11.63 8.63 15.44
C LEU A 122 -10.46 8.88 14.48
N TYR A 123 -10.58 8.42 13.23
CA TYR A 123 -9.59 8.72 12.20
C TYR A 123 -9.44 10.22 11.97
N ARG A 124 -10.55 10.95 11.77
CA ARG A 124 -10.53 12.41 11.55
C ARG A 124 -9.90 13.16 12.72
N LEU A 125 -10.32 12.88 13.95
CA LEU A 125 -9.73 13.49 15.14
C LEU A 125 -8.22 13.20 15.25
N SER A 126 -7.83 11.94 15.02
CA SER A 126 -6.43 11.53 15.06
C SER A 126 -5.62 12.19 13.95
N SER A 127 -6.15 12.32 12.73
CA SER A 127 -5.47 12.99 11.61
C SER A 127 -5.23 14.47 11.91
N ILE A 128 -6.19 15.17 12.52
CA ILE A 128 -6.01 16.56 12.93
C ILE A 128 -4.91 16.65 13.99
N LEU A 129 -4.97 15.81 15.03
CA LEU A 129 -4.06 15.89 16.15
C LEU A 129 -2.62 15.45 15.80
N PHE A 130 -2.46 14.40 15.00
CA PHE A 130 -1.18 13.78 14.74
C PHE A 130 -0.57 14.14 13.38
N GLU A 131 -1.32 14.69 12.44
CA GLU A 131 -0.81 15.06 11.11
C GLU A 131 -0.88 16.58 10.92
N LEU A 132 -2.07 17.18 11.05
CA LEU A 132 -2.27 18.62 10.80
C LEU A 132 -1.58 19.51 11.83
N VAL A 133 -1.80 19.27 13.12
CA VAL A 133 -1.23 20.11 14.19
C VAL A 133 0.31 20.16 14.11
N PRO A 134 1.02 19.02 14.01
CA PRO A 134 2.48 19.03 13.82
C PRO A 134 2.94 19.70 12.53
N ALA A 135 2.19 19.58 11.43
CA ALA A 135 2.51 20.26 10.17
C ALA A 135 2.42 21.78 10.34
N CYS A 136 1.33 22.29 10.93
CA CYS A 136 1.19 23.72 11.22
C CYS A 136 2.32 24.26 12.10
N PHE A 137 2.77 23.50 13.11
CA PHE A 137 3.92 23.90 13.93
C PHE A 137 5.23 23.91 13.14
N ALA A 138 5.45 22.91 12.28
CA ALA A 138 6.63 22.83 11.44
C ALA A 138 6.73 24.00 10.44
N ASP A 139 5.60 24.51 9.95
CA ASP A 139 5.55 25.66 9.05
C ASP A 139 5.63 27.02 9.79
N ALA A 140 4.99 27.12 10.97
CA ALA A 140 4.95 28.37 11.74
C ALA A 140 6.31 28.74 12.38
N VAL A 141 7.08 27.76 12.87
CA VAL A 141 8.34 28.03 13.58
C VAL A 141 9.40 28.70 12.69
N PRO A 142 9.66 28.22 11.45
CA PRO A 142 10.55 28.90 10.51
C PRO A 142 10.05 30.28 10.11
N TYR A 143 8.75 30.43 9.87
CA TYR A 143 8.13 31.71 9.50
C TYR A 143 8.37 32.77 10.57
N ILE A 144 8.12 32.45 11.84
CA ILE A 144 8.34 33.36 12.97
C ILE A 144 9.82 33.71 13.13
N ARG A 145 10.74 32.77 12.87
CA ARG A 145 12.19 32.98 13.05
C ARG A 145 12.86 33.78 11.93
N THR A 146 12.34 33.71 10.70
CA THR A 146 13.06 34.26 9.53
C THR A 146 12.26 35.26 8.70
N GLY A 147 10.94 35.40 8.95
CA GLY A 147 10.08 36.34 8.24
C GLY A 147 9.93 36.07 6.73
N LYS A 148 10.40 34.92 6.24
CA LYS A 148 10.35 34.52 4.84
C LYS A 148 9.61 33.20 4.68
N HIS A 149 8.72 33.16 3.70
CA HIS A 149 8.14 31.91 3.23
C HIS A 149 9.22 31.13 2.47
N LYS A 150 9.32 29.82 2.71
CA LYS A 150 9.98 28.93 1.75
C LYS A 150 9.11 28.81 0.49
#